data_AF-A0A2D7FN76-F1
#
_entry.id   AF-A0A2D7FN76-F1
#
_cell.length_a   1.000
_cell.length_b   1.000
_cell.length_c   1.000
_cell.angle_alpha   90.00
_cell.angle_beta   90.00
_cell.angle_gamma   90.00
#
_symmetry.space_group_name_H-M   'P 1'
#
loop_
_entity.id
_entity.type
_entity.pdbx_description
1 polymer ?
#
loop_
_entity_poly.entity_id
_entity_poly.type
_entity_poly.pdbx_seq_one_letter_code
_entity_poly.pdbx_strand_id
1 'polypeptide(L)'
;MTIDASKSIEACAKYYGDEEAAMRDYLIAGEAQALALDNRGPIRFDEDGNIDPAILDAYARHGFYIFESVLDDAELEEIKHDLDAMRDKFPTGPDSEVNHRGEKALGVGNKALNLVWSKPLGDPLGGTSLANGRHEIKMFEPEAKSDTPAAAPFILLGSLQFSEACLRVYGHPDLLKVTEAVNGKDFAPFNEALFIKDPGIGAAVSWHQDGVTHWDNPDFDQDIHGFNFMAQVYGST
;
A
#
# COMPACT_ATOMS: atom_id res chain seq x y z
N MET A 1 -3.43 -18.68 10.45
CA MET A 1 -2.18 -18.13 11.05
C MET A 1 -2.61 -17.13 12.10
N THR A 2 -2.10 -17.20 13.34
CA THR A 2 -2.43 -16.17 14.35
C THR A 2 -1.51 -14.99 14.12
N ILE A 3 -2.08 -13.84 13.74
CA ILE A 3 -1.34 -12.57 13.63
C ILE A 3 -1.04 -12.12 15.08
N ASP A 4 0.22 -11.77 15.35
CA ASP A 4 0.64 -11.17 16.63
C ASP A 4 1.29 -9.81 16.34
N ALA A 5 0.47 -8.75 16.44
CA ALA A 5 0.90 -7.38 16.23
C ALA A 5 1.61 -6.76 17.45
N SER A 6 1.70 -7.47 18.58
CA SER A 6 2.07 -6.87 19.88
C SER A 6 3.38 -6.08 19.82
N LYS A 7 4.39 -6.61 19.14
CA LYS A 7 5.68 -5.94 18.98
C LYS A 7 5.57 -4.63 18.18
N SER A 8 4.76 -4.63 17.13
CA SER A 8 4.55 -3.48 16.24
C SER A 8 3.71 -2.41 16.94
N ILE A 9 2.68 -2.83 17.69
CA ILE A 9 1.88 -1.95 18.55
C ILE A 9 2.76 -1.25 19.59
N GLU A 10 3.57 -2.01 20.33
CA GLU A 10 4.48 -1.44 21.35
C GLU A 10 5.51 -0.49 20.73
N ALA A 11 6.02 -0.81 19.55
CA ALA A 11 6.96 0.06 18.85
C ALA A 11 6.30 1.37 18.40
N CYS A 12 5.09 1.29 17.84
CA CYS A 12 4.31 2.45 17.40
C CYS A 12 3.95 3.37 18.58
N ALA A 13 3.37 2.80 19.65
CA ALA A 13 2.89 3.56 20.79
C ALA A 13 3.98 4.41 21.46
N LYS A 14 5.23 3.93 21.54
CA LYS A 14 6.36 4.66 22.13
C LYS A 14 6.69 5.99 21.45
N TYR A 15 6.25 6.19 20.22
CA TYR A 15 6.43 7.46 19.50
C TYR A 15 5.41 8.53 19.90
N TYR A 16 4.39 8.18 20.69
CA TYR A 16 3.29 9.08 21.06
C TYR A 16 3.47 9.77 22.42
N GLY A 17 4.62 9.57 23.10
CA GLY A 17 4.95 10.29 24.33
C GLY A 17 3.90 10.10 25.42
N ASP A 18 3.31 11.20 25.90
CA ASP A 18 2.26 11.16 26.93
C ASP A 18 1.01 10.37 26.49
N GLU A 19 0.76 10.26 25.18
CA GLU A 19 -0.35 9.50 24.60
C GLU A 19 0.00 8.03 24.29
N GLU A 20 1.19 7.56 24.69
CA GLU A 20 1.64 6.18 24.44
C GLU A 20 0.61 5.13 24.90
N ALA A 21 0.05 5.30 26.11
CA ALA A 21 -0.95 4.38 26.64
C ALA A 21 -2.23 4.36 25.81
N ALA A 22 -2.76 5.54 25.45
CA ALA A 22 -3.96 5.66 24.66
C ALA A 22 -3.79 5.10 23.24
N MET A 23 -2.63 5.35 22.60
CA MET A 23 -2.31 4.79 21.28
C MET A 23 -2.21 3.27 21.31
N ARG A 24 -1.55 2.71 22.33
CA ARG A 24 -1.47 1.26 22.52
C ARG A 24 -2.87 0.64 22.63
N ASP A 25 -3.71 1.18 23.51
CA ASP A 25 -5.06 0.68 23.73
C ASP A 25 -5.93 0.78 22.46
N TYR A 26 -5.80 1.88 21.72
CA TYR A 26 -6.45 2.07 20.42
C TYR A 26 -6.06 0.99 19.41
N LEU A 27 -4.77 0.69 19.27
CA LEU A 27 -4.28 -0.30 18.32
C LEU A 27 -4.69 -1.73 18.70
N ILE A 28 -4.62 -2.09 19.99
CA ILE A 28 -5.08 -3.41 20.49
C ILE A 28 -6.58 -3.59 20.23
N ALA A 29 -7.38 -2.55 20.55
CA ALA A 29 -8.82 -2.60 20.31
C ALA A 29 -9.14 -2.67 18.81
N GLY A 30 -8.38 -1.98 17.97
CA GLY A 30 -8.50 -2.00 16.51
C GLY A 30 -8.17 -3.38 15.92
N GLU A 31 -7.08 -4.01 16.36
CA GLU A 31 -6.71 -5.37 15.95
C GLU A 31 -7.83 -6.36 16.28
N ALA A 32 -8.33 -6.34 17.53
CA ALA A 32 -9.40 -7.24 17.95
C ALA A 32 -10.67 -7.06 17.11
N GLN A 33 -11.04 -5.81 16.79
CA GLN A 33 -12.19 -5.52 15.93
C GLN A 33 -11.96 -5.99 14.48
N ALA A 34 -10.78 -5.73 13.91
CA ALA A 34 -10.44 -6.13 12.55
C ALA A 34 -10.37 -7.65 12.38
N LEU A 35 -9.93 -8.39 13.40
CA LEU A 35 -9.90 -9.85 13.40
C LEU A 35 -11.28 -10.49 13.55
N ALA A 36 -12.26 -9.76 14.09
CA ALA A 36 -13.63 -10.23 14.25
C ALA A 36 -14.48 -10.11 12.97
N LEU A 37 -14.02 -9.37 11.95
CA LEU A 37 -14.72 -9.20 10.68
C LEU A 37 -14.71 -10.48 9.84
N ASP A 38 -15.81 -10.74 9.14
CA ASP A 38 -16.01 -11.88 8.23
C ASP A 38 -15.59 -11.55 6.78
N ASN A 39 -14.47 -10.84 6.61
CA ASN A 39 -14.00 -10.31 5.33
C ASN A 39 -12.61 -10.82 4.92
N ARG A 40 -12.31 -12.09 5.24
CA ARG A 40 -10.98 -12.67 5.00
C ARG A 40 -11.05 -14.13 4.59
N GLY A 41 -10.20 -14.53 3.66
CA GLY A 41 -9.97 -15.92 3.27
C GLY A 41 -9.39 -16.04 1.87
N PRO A 42 -9.21 -17.25 1.32
CA PRO A 42 -8.74 -17.43 -0.05
C PRO A 42 -9.76 -16.90 -1.05
N ILE A 43 -9.31 -16.65 -2.29
CA ILE A 43 -10.23 -16.46 -3.42
C ILE A 43 -11.01 -17.77 -3.62
N ARG A 44 -12.33 -17.68 -3.71
CA ARG A 44 -13.22 -18.83 -3.93
C ARG A 44 -14.05 -18.59 -5.17
N PHE A 45 -14.28 -19.68 -5.90
CA PHE A 45 -15.11 -19.69 -7.09
C PHE A 45 -16.33 -20.60 -6.87
N ASP A 46 -17.46 -20.23 -7.49
CA ASP A 46 -18.64 -21.09 -7.57
C ASP A 46 -18.49 -22.21 -8.62
N GLU A 47 -19.54 -23.02 -8.80
CA GLU A 47 -19.53 -24.13 -9.77
C GLU A 47 -19.40 -23.67 -11.23
N ASP A 48 -19.80 -22.42 -11.53
CA ASP A 48 -19.73 -21.80 -12.84
C ASP A 48 -18.39 -21.06 -13.09
N GLY A 49 -17.53 -21.00 -12.07
CA GLY A 49 -16.22 -20.34 -12.12
C GLY A 49 -16.25 -18.82 -11.87
N ASN A 50 -17.37 -18.28 -11.39
CA ASN A 50 -17.46 -16.89 -10.95
C ASN A 50 -16.93 -16.76 -9.51
N ILE A 51 -16.60 -15.53 -9.09
CA ILE A 51 -16.28 -15.25 -7.69
C ILE A 51 -17.47 -15.62 -6.80
N ASP A 52 -17.20 -16.33 -5.71
CA ASP A 52 -18.19 -16.66 -4.69
C ASP A 52 -18.91 -15.38 -4.21
N PRO A 53 -20.25 -15.28 -4.37
CA PRO A 53 -21.00 -14.08 -4.01
C PRO A 53 -20.80 -13.63 -2.56
N ALA A 54 -20.50 -14.56 -1.65
CA ALA A 54 -20.23 -14.21 -0.24
C ALA A 54 -18.99 -13.31 -0.08
N ILE A 55 -18.02 -13.38 -1.00
CA ILE A 55 -16.85 -12.50 -1.02
C ILE A 55 -17.29 -11.08 -1.41
N LEU A 56 -18.10 -10.95 -2.45
CA LEU A 56 -18.62 -9.66 -2.94
C LEU A 56 -19.54 -9.01 -1.89
N ASP A 57 -20.39 -9.79 -1.23
CA ASP A 57 -21.26 -9.32 -0.15
C ASP A 57 -20.46 -8.83 1.06
N ALA A 58 -19.38 -9.54 1.44
CA ALA A 58 -18.50 -9.10 2.52
C ALA A 58 -17.72 -7.84 2.13
N TYR A 59 -17.18 -7.79 0.90
CA TYR A 59 -16.50 -6.61 0.36
C TYR A 59 -17.41 -5.38 0.38
N ALA A 60 -18.65 -5.48 -0.13
CA ALA A 60 -19.61 -4.37 -0.14
C ALA A 60 -20.02 -3.93 1.27
N ARG A 61 -20.19 -4.86 2.22
CA ARG A 61 -20.56 -4.54 3.60
C ARG A 61 -19.45 -3.82 4.38
N HIS A 62 -18.19 -4.20 4.17
CA HIS A 62 -17.06 -3.71 4.96
C HIS A 62 -16.20 -2.66 4.24
N GLY A 63 -16.38 -2.51 2.92
CA GLY A 63 -15.57 -1.64 2.06
C GLY A 63 -14.20 -2.23 1.68
N PHE A 64 -13.86 -3.44 2.14
CA PHE A 64 -12.64 -4.16 1.78
C PHE A 64 -12.74 -5.66 2.10
N TYR A 65 -11.91 -6.45 1.42
CA TYR A 65 -11.74 -7.89 1.68
C TYR A 65 -10.26 -8.27 1.68
N ILE A 66 -9.84 -9.14 2.60
CA ILE A 66 -8.47 -9.64 2.71
C ILE A 66 -8.38 -11.02 2.08
N PHE A 67 -7.76 -11.09 0.91
CA PHE A 67 -7.45 -12.39 0.31
C PHE A 67 -6.20 -13.00 0.94
N GLU A 68 -6.32 -14.25 1.37
CA GLU A 68 -5.22 -15.02 1.96
C GLU A 68 -4.68 -16.04 0.95
N SER A 69 -3.35 -16.25 0.97
CA SER A 69 -2.68 -17.25 0.14
C SER A 69 -2.92 -17.10 -1.37
N VAL A 70 -3.06 -15.86 -1.85
CA VAL A 70 -3.12 -15.58 -3.30
C VAL A 70 -1.75 -15.72 -3.93
N LEU A 71 -0.75 -15.08 -3.31
CA LEU A 71 0.65 -15.21 -3.71
C LEU A 71 1.29 -16.31 -2.88
N ASP A 72 1.92 -17.27 -3.54
CA ASP A 72 2.63 -18.34 -2.85
C ASP A 72 4.03 -17.92 -2.40
N ASP A 73 4.70 -18.78 -1.61
CA ASP A 73 6.03 -18.48 -1.08
C ASP A 73 7.07 -18.24 -2.20
N ALA A 74 6.98 -18.96 -3.33
CA ALA A 74 7.91 -18.79 -4.43
C ALA A 74 7.70 -17.46 -5.15
N GLU A 75 6.44 -17.09 -5.42
CA GLU A 75 6.09 -15.79 -5.98
C GLU A 75 6.54 -14.65 -5.06
N LEU A 76 6.33 -14.79 -3.74
CA LEU A 76 6.78 -13.80 -2.77
C LEU A 76 8.30 -13.64 -2.76
N GLU A 77 9.07 -14.73 -2.84
CA GLU A 77 10.53 -14.65 -2.92
C GLU A 77 11.01 -14.02 -4.24
N GLU A 78 10.36 -14.31 -5.37
CA GLU A 78 10.67 -13.65 -6.64
C GLU A 78 10.39 -12.14 -6.59
N ILE A 79 9.27 -11.73 -5.97
CA ILE A 79 8.95 -10.31 -5.78
C ILE A 79 10.02 -9.66 -4.91
N LYS A 80 10.37 -10.25 -3.75
CA LYS A 80 11.41 -9.71 -2.86
C LYS A 80 12.74 -9.55 -3.58
N HIS A 81 13.14 -10.53 -4.39
CA HIS A 81 14.36 -10.44 -5.18
C HIS A 81 14.36 -9.24 -6.13
N ASP A 82 13.27 -9.03 -6.86
CA ASP A 82 13.11 -7.87 -7.74
C ASP A 82 13.08 -6.55 -6.96
N LEU A 83 12.41 -6.51 -5.80
CA LEU A 83 12.39 -5.33 -4.93
C LEU A 83 13.79 -4.96 -4.45
N ASP A 84 14.59 -5.95 -4.02
CA ASP A 84 15.97 -5.74 -3.60
C ASP A 84 16.84 -5.26 -4.76
N ALA A 85 16.70 -5.85 -5.94
CA ALA A 85 17.42 -5.45 -7.15
C ALA A 85 17.06 -4.03 -7.61
N MET A 86 15.80 -3.61 -7.44
CA MET A 86 15.38 -2.23 -7.68
C MET A 86 15.99 -1.27 -6.65
N ARG A 87 15.90 -1.62 -5.37
CA ARG A 87 16.41 -0.81 -4.26
C ARG A 87 17.91 -0.57 -4.36
N ASP A 88 18.64 -1.59 -4.78
CA ASP A 88 20.08 -1.54 -5.05
C ASP A 88 20.46 -0.47 -6.11
N LYS A 89 19.53 -0.14 -7.00
CA LYS A 89 19.67 0.90 -8.04
C LYS A 89 19.09 2.25 -7.66
N PHE A 90 18.52 2.42 -6.47
CA PHE A 90 17.96 3.70 -6.06
C PHE A 90 19.03 4.80 -6.02
N PRO A 91 18.65 6.05 -6.35
CA PRO A 91 19.54 7.18 -6.16
C PRO A 91 19.91 7.34 -4.68
N THR A 92 21.10 7.87 -4.42
CA THR A 92 21.61 8.09 -3.06
C THR A 92 20.88 9.20 -2.29
N GLY A 93 20.03 9.97 -2.97
CA GLY A 93 19.17 11.00 -2.39
C GLY A 93 18.27 11.65 -3.46
N PRO A 94 17.41 12.60 -3.06
CA PRO A 94 16.40 13.20 -3.95
C PRO A 94 16.95 13.80 -5.24
N ASP A 95 18.11 14.45 -5.17
CA ASP A 95 18.74 15.14 -6.31
C ASP A 95 19.88 14.34 -6.95
N SER A 96 20.06 13.07 -6.55
CA SER A 96 21.19 12.26 -7.02
C SER A 96 20.87 11.53 -8.32
N GLU A 97 21.79 11.58 -9.28
CA GLU A 97 21.69 10.80 -10.52
C GLU A 97 22.38 9.43 -10.43
N VAL A 98 22.98 9.10 -9.28
CA VAL A 98 23.76 7.89 -9.10
C VAL A 98 23.34 7.09 -7.87
N ASN A 99 23.44 5.76 -8.00
CA ASN A 99 23.23 4.83 -6.90
C ASN A 99 24.45 4.76 -5.97
N HIS A 100 24.38 3.92 -4.94
CA HIS A 100 25.45 3.77 -3.96
C HIS A 100 26.78 3.22 -4.53
N ARG A 101 26.77 2.64 -5.74
CA ARG A 101 27.98 2.21 -6.48
C ARG A 101 28.53 3.27 -7.42
N GLY A 102 27.88 4.42 -7.56
CA GLY A 102 28.24 5.45 -8.54
C GLY A 102 27.75 5.15 -9.97
N GLU A 103 26.87 4.16 -10.14
CA GLU A 103 26.23 3.86 -11.42
C GLU A 103 24.99 4.75 -11.60
N LYS A 104 24.52 4.90 -12.84
CA LYS A 104 23.28 5.63 -13.13
C LYS A 104 22.09 5.06 -12.34
N ALA A 105 21.44 5.89 -11.55
CA ALA A 105 20.34 5.47 -10.69
C ALA A 105 19.04 5.16 -11.45
N LEU A 106 18.17 4.39 -10.80
CA LEU A 106 16.82 4.07 -11.26
C LEU A 106 16.01 5.35 -11.53
N GLY A 107 15.35 5.41 -12.69
CA GLY A 107 14.52 6.54 -13.09
C GLY A 107 15.27 7.71 -13.72
N VAL A 108 16.60 7.74 -13.69
CA VAL A 108 17.37 8.85 -14.29
C VAL A 108 17.20 8.87 -15.81
N GLY A 109 16.69 9.98 -16.34
CA GLY A 109 16.39 10.17 -17.75
C GLY A 109 15.05 9.59 -18.20
N ASN A 110 14.23 9.06 -17.29
CA ASN A 110 12.84 8.74 -17.58
C ASN A 110 12.01 10.01 -17.71
N LYS A 111 10.93 9.93 -18.50
CA LYS A 111 10.03 11.07 -18.73
C LYS A 111 9.07 11.32 -17.57
N ALA A 112 8.66 10.23 -16.91
CA ALA A 112 7.75 10.27 -15.77
C ALA A 112 8.52 10.24 -14.45
N LEU A 113 7.88 10.74 -13.39
CA LEU A 113 8.39 10.61 -12.04
C LEU A 113 8.43 9.12 -11.64
N ASN A 114 9.53 8.69 -11.03
CA ASN A 114 9.68 7.31 -10.55
C ASN A 114 9.78 7.26 -9.03
N LEU A 115 10.91 7.66 -8.45
CA LEU A 115 11.09 7.58 -6.99
C LEU A 115 10.77 8.90 -6.31
N VAL A 116 9.78 8.87 -5.42
CA VAL A 116 9.39 9.97 -4.55
C VAL A 116 10.04 9.80 -3.20
N TRP A 117 10.56 10.90 -2.66
CA TRP A 117 11.23 10.96 -1.37
C TRP A 117 10.37 11.72 -0.35
N SER A 118 10.51 11.36 0.92
CA SER A 118 9.87 12.07 2.02
C SER A 118 10.86 12.35 3.14
N LYS A 119 10.53 13.34 3.98
CA LYS A 119 11.13 13.48 5.31
C LYS A 119 10.85 12.19 6.11
N PRO A 120 11.83 11.63 6.83
CA PRO A 120 11.60 10.48 7.70
C PRO A 120 10.48 10.72 8.71
N LEU A 121 9.60 9.73 8.88
CA LEU A 121 8.41 9.80 9.74
C LEU A 121 7.47 10.99 9.44
N GLY A 122 7.66 11.66 8.29
CA GLY A 122 6.83 12.78 7.87
C GLY A 122 5.51 12.33 7.24
N ASP A 123 4.63 13.29 7.01
CA ASP A 123 3.39 13.13 6.25
C ASP A 123 3.41 14.09 5.04
N PRO A 124 3.99 13.70 3.90
CA PRO A 124 4.22 14.63 2.80
C PRO A 124 2.92 15.12 2.12
N LEU A 125 1.78 14.48 2.38
CA LEU A 125 0.52 14.74 1.67
C LEU A 125 -0.52 15.46 2.54
N GLY A 126 -0.59 15.14 3.82
CA GLY A 126 -1.63 15.64 4.72
C GLY A 126 -1.68 17.16 4.86
N GLY A 127 -2.89 17.72 4.74
CA GLY A 127 -3.15 19.15 4.81
C GLY A 127 -2.63 19.96 3.61
N THR A 128 -2.26 19.30 2.51
CA THR A 128 -1.76 19.97 1.29
C THR A 128 -2.78 19.89 0.15
N SER A 129 -2.59 20.68 -0.90
CA SER A 129 -3.37 20.58 -2.14
C SER A 129 -2.87 19.49 -3.10
N LEU A 130 -1.80 18.76 -2.75
CA LEU A 130 -1.29 17.66 -3.55
C LEU A 130 -2.31 16.51 -3.63
N ALA A 131 -2.23 15.72 -4.71
CA ALA A 131 -3.18 14.64 -4.97
C ALA A 131 -4.66 15.10 -4.88
N ASN A 132 -4.95 16.28 -5.47
CA ASN A 132 -6.26 16.93 -5.46
C ASN A 132 -6.79 17.28 -4.06
N GLY A 133 -5.91 17.44 -3.06
CA GLY A 133 -6.30 17.82 -1.71
C GLY A 133 -7.02 16.72 -0.93
N ARG A 134 -7.00 15.48 -1.41
CA ARG A 134 -7.73 14.37 -0.78
C ARG A 134 -7.24 13.98 0.62
N HIS A 135 -6.02 14.39 0.98
CA HIS A 135 -5.43 14.16 2.29
C HIS A 135 -5.67 15.38 3.17
N GLU A 136 -6.87 15.49 3.74
CA GLU A 136 -7.36 16.75 4.32
C GLU A 136 -6.61 17.23 5.56
N ILE A 137 -6.15 16.29 6.39
CA ILE A 137 -5.52 16.58 7.67
C ILE A 137 -4.04 16.23 7.65
N LYS A 138 -3.23 17.01 8.36
CA LYS A 138 -1.83 16.68 8.62
C LYS A 138 -1.76 15.71 9.81
N MET A 139 -1.13 14.57 9.63
CA MET A 139 -0.89 13.62 10.71
C MET A 139 0.22 14.12 11.65
N PHE A 140 0.18 13.65 12.89
CA PHE A 140 1.31 13.77 13.81
C PHE A 140 2.57 13.15 13.19
N GLU A 141 3.67 13.90 13.17
CA GLU A 141 4.98 13.44 12.70
C GLU A 141 5.89 13.23 13.92
N PRO A 142 6.17 11.97 14.32
CA PRO A 142 7.11 11.71 15.40
C PRO A 142 8.50 12.22 15.07
N GLU A 143 9.28 12.52 16.10
CA GLU A 143 10.68 12.90 15.92
C GLU A 143 11.51 11.66 15.54
N ALA A 144 12.15 11.72 14.36
CA ALA A 144 13.08 10.69 13.92
C ALA A 144 14.39 10.77 14.73
N LYS A 145 15.12 9.66 14.82
CA LYS A 145 16.42 9.63 15.50
C LYS A 145 17.41 10.56 14.80
N SER A 146 18.34 11.14 15.54
CA SER A 146 19.33 12.11 15.02
C SER A 146 20.26 11.54 13.93
N ASP A 147 20.43 10.23 13.87
CA ASP A 147 21.23 9.50 12.88
C ASP A 147 20.43 9.06 11.64
N THR A 148 19.16 9.45 11.55
CA THR A 148 18.30 9.16 10.40
C THR A 148 18.72 9.98 9.17
N PRO A 149 18.69 9.41 7.94
CA PRO A 149 18.94 10.17 6.71
C PRO A 149 17.99 11.37 6.56
N ALA A 150 18.41 12.42 5.86
CA ALA A 150 17.57 13.62 5.66
C ALA A 150 16.29 13.35 4.84
N ALA A 151 16.30 12.32 4.01
CA ALA A 151 15.16 11.87 3.22
C ALA A 151 15.17 10.34 3.11
N ALA A 152 13.98 9.75 3.03
CA ALA A 152 13.76 8.33 2.81
C ALA A 152 12.95 8.11 1.52
N PRO A 153 13.22 7.02 0.77
CA PRO A 153 12.32 6.58 -0.30
C PRO A 153 10.91 6.37 0.24
N PHE A 154 9.90 6.85 -0.49
CA PHE A 154 8.51 6.82 -0.04
C PHE A 154 7.58 6.10 -1.02
N ILE A 155 7.58 6.51 -2.28
CA ILE A 155 6.75 5.90 -3.33
C ILE A 155 7.63 5.62 -4.55
N LEU A 156 7.54 4.41 -5.09
CA LEU A 156 8.04 4.11 -6.43
C LEU A 156 6.87 3.97 -7.41
N LEU A 157 6.85 4.84 -8.42
CA LEU A 157 5.89 4.86 -9.51
C LEU A 157 6.45 4.19 -10.75
N GLY A 158 5.57 3.59 -11.54
CA GLY A 158 5.97 2.88 -12.76
C GLY A 158 6.73 1.59 -12.46
N SER A 159 6.43 0.91 -11.35
CA SER A 159 7.21 -0.24 -10.86
C SER A 159 7.21 -1.41 -11.85
N LEU A 160 6.18 -1.56 -12.68
CA LEU A 160 6.07 -2.67 -13.65
C LEU A 160 7.15 -2.60 -14.74
N GLN A 161 7.73 -1.43 -15.00
CA GLN A 161 8.81 -1.28 -15.97
C GLN A 161 10.18 -1.75 -15.43
N PHE A 162 10.27 -1.97 -14.11
CA PHE A 162 11.50 -2.30 -13.41
C PHE A 162 11.49 -3.70 -12.78
N SER A 163 10.32 -4.35 -12.70
CA SER A 163 10.15 -5.67 -12.10
C SER A 163 9.16 -6.51 -12.89
N GLU A 164 9.64 -7.66 -13.37
CA GLU A 164 8.82 -8.65 -14.06
C GLU A 164 7.91 -9.39 -13.06
N ALA A 165 8.36 -9.60 -11.82
CA ALA A 165 7.54 -10.17 -10.76
C ALA A 165 6.33 -9.27 -10.45
N CYS A 166 6.53 -7.96 -10.26
CA CYS A 166 5.44 -7.01 -10.08
C CYS A 166 4.49 -6.98 -11.29
N LEU A 167 5.01 -7.06 -12.52
CA LEU A 167 4.18 -7.13 -13.73
C LEU A 167 3.32 -8.39 -13.77
N ARG A 168 3.86 -9.55 -13.37
CA ARG A 168 3.10 -10.81 -13.28
C ARG A 168 2.00 -10.74 -12.22
N VAL A 169 2.30 -10.19 -11.04
CA VAL A 169 1.29 -9.96 -9.99
C VAL A 169 0.18 -9.03 -10.47
N TYR A 170 0.53 -7.95 -11.16
CA TYR A 170 -0.44 -7.01 -11.73
C TYR A 170 -1.38 -7.67 -12.75
N GLY A 171 -0.90 -8.71 -13.43
CA GLY A 171 -1.67 -9.54 -14.37
C GLY A 171 -2.15 -10.87 -13.78
N HIS A 172 -2.17 -11.06 -12.46
CA HIS A 172 -2.51 -12.34 -11.85
C HIS A 172 -3.94 -12.78 -12.23
N PRO A 173 -4.14 -13.95 -12.86
CA PRO A 173 -5.44 -14.33 -13.44
C PRO A 173 -6.60 -14.29 -12.44
N ASP A 174 -6.39 -14.76 -11.21
CA ASP A 174 -7.46 -14.77 -10.21
C ASP A 174 -7.76 -13.37 -9.67
N LEU A 175 -6.77 -12.47 -9.61
CA LEU A 175 -7.01 -11.06 -9.25
C LEU A 175 -7.79 -10.36 -10.36
N LEU A 176 -7.46 -10.62 -11.63
CA LEU A 176 -8.21 -10.08 -12.77
C LEU A 176 -9.66 -10.58 -12.80
N LYS A 177 -9.94 -11.82 -12.39
CA LYS A 177 -11.32 -12.31 -12.23
C LYS A 177 -12.07 -11.59 -11.12
N VAL A 178 -11.40 -11.28 -10.00
CA VAL A 178 -11.99 -10.44 -8.95
C VAL A 178 -12.29 -9.05 -9.47
N THR A 179 -11.37 -8.44 -10.23
CA THR A 179 -11.61 -7.13 -10.85
C THR A 179 -12.78 -7.15 -11.82
N GLU A 180 -12.89 -8.17 -12.67
CA GLU A 180 -14.02 -8.35 -13.57
C GLU A 180 -15.35 -8.50 -12.81
N ALA A 181 -15.35 -9.22 -11.69
CA ALA A 181 -16.56 -9.41 -10.89
C ALA A 181 -17.05 -8.11 -10.22
N VAL A 182 -16.14 -7.22 -9.83
CA VAL A 182 -16.46 -5.94 -9.21
C VAL A 182 -16.78 -4.86 -10.25
N ASN A 183 -15.92 -4.68 -11.24
CA ASN A 183 -16.01 -3.56 -12.19
C ASN A 183 -16.59 -3.94 -13.57
N GLY A 184 -16.90 -5.21 -13.79
CA GLY A 184 -17.38 -5.71 -15.07
C GLY A 184 -16.26 -6.04 -16.06
N LYS A 185 -16.63 -6.65 -17.19
CA LYS A 185 -15.70 -7.23 -18.19
C LYS A 185 -14.80 -6.22 -18.89
N ASP A 186 -15.24 -4.96 -18.95
CA ASP A 186 -14.55 -3.88 -19.64
C ASP A 186 -13.75 -3.00 -18.66
N PHE A 187 -13.32 -3.55 -17.52
CA PHE A 187 -12.50 -2.82 -16.56
C PHE A 187 -11.17 -2.38 -17.18
N ALA A 188 -10.63 -1.26 -16.70
CA ALA A 188 -9.36 -0.71 -17.14
C ALA A 188 -8.42 -0.55 -15.94
N PRO A 189 -7.26 -1.22 -15.93
CA PRO A 189 -6.23 -0.95 -14.92
C PRO A 189 -5.75 0.50 -15.03
N PHE A 190 -5.74 1.22 -13.92
CA PHE A 190 -5.51 2.67 -13.93
C PHE A 190 -4.11 3.09 -13.49
N ASN A 191 -3.62 2.53 -12.38
CA ASN A 191 -2.38 2.97 -11.74
C ASN A 191 -1.77 1.87 -10.89
N GLU A 192 -0.44 1.90 -10.76
CA GLU A 192 0.33 1.11 -9.81
C GLU A 192 1.34 1.96 -9.05
N ALA A 193 1.65 1.54 -7.82
CA ALA A 193 2.72 2.12 -7.03
C ALA A 193 3.23 1.12 -5.99
N LEU A 194 4.50 1.26 -5.61
CA LEU A 194 5.03 0.63 -4.40
C LEU A 194 5.18 1.71 -3.32
N PHE A 195 4.53 1.49 -2.18
CA PHE A 195 4.79 2.26 -0.97
C PHE A 195 5.94 1.63 -0.19
N ILE A 196 6.95 2.44 0.12
CA ILE A 196 8.16 2.02 0.82
C ILE A 196 8.11 2.62 2.23
N LYS A 197 8.00 1.75 3.22
CA LYS A 197 7.95 2.12 4.64
C LYS A 197 9.07 1.41 5.39
N ASP A 198 10.26 1.98 5.28
CA ASP A 198 11.44 1.44 5.96
C ASP A 198 11.26 1.53 7.49
N PRO A 199 11.75 0.54 8.25
CA PRO A 199 11.62 0.52 9.70
C PRO A 199 12.13 1.79 10.37
N GLY A 200 11.27 2.45 11.15
CA GLY A 200 11.60 3.63 11.94
C GLY A 200 11.80 4.93 11.17
N ILE A 201 11.63 4.93 9.84
CA ILE A 201 11.83 6.12 8.99
C ILE A 201 10.73 6.31 7.93
N GLY A 202 9.90 5.29 7.70
CA GLY A 202 8.82 5.34 6.71
C GLY A 202 7.84 6.49 6.95
N ALA A 203 7.47 7.19 5.88
CA ALA A 203 6.52 8.28 5.96
C ALA A 203 5.09 7.77 6.20
N ALA A 204 4.32 8.56 6.94
CA ALA A 204 2.89 8.38 7.11
C ALA A 204 2.14 8.76 5.82
N VAL A 205 0.96 8.18 5.66
CA VAL A 205 -0.03 8.59 4.66
C VAL A 205 -1.27 8.99 5.44
N SER A 206 -1.66 10.25 5.35
CA SER A 206 -2.82 10.77 6.07
C SER A 206 -4.12 10.08 5.66
N TRP A 207 -5.13 10.13 6.54
CA TRP A 207 -6.48 9.66 6.25
C TRP A 207 -7.05 10.34 5.01
N HIS A 208 -7.56 9.54 4.08
CA HIS A 208 -8.15 9.99 2.83
C HIS A 208 -9.01 8.90 2.20
N GLN A 209 -9.80 9.29 1.20
CA GLN A 209 -10.36 8.38 0.21
C GLN A 209 -9.59 8.54 -1.10
N ASP A 210 -9.37 7.43 -1.82
CA ASP A 210 -8.63 7.48 -3.08
C ASP A 210 -9.41 8.21 -4.18
N GLY A 211 -10.73 7.95 -4.25
CA GLY A 211 -11.66 8.60 -5.16
C GLY A 211 -11.84 10.08 -4.84
N VAL A 212 -11.67 10.94 -5.85
CA VAL A 212 -11.70 12.41 -5.71
C VAL A 212 -12.77 13.09 -6.58
N THR A 213 -13.43 12.33 -7.45
CA THR A 213 -14.46 12.80 -8.38
C THR A 213 -15.75 12.01 -8.17
N HIS A 214 -16.85 12.36 -8.83
CA HIS A 214 -18.08 11.54 -8.91
C HIS A 214 -18.83 11.22 -7.62
N TRP A 215 -18.44 11.75 -6.46
CA TRP A 215 -19.18 11.58 -5.20
C TRP A 215 -20.62 12.10 -5.26
N ASP A 216 -20.86 13.17 -6.03
CA ASP A 216 -22.20 13.74 -6.25
C ASP A 216 -22.83 13.29 -7.59
N ASN A 217 -22.36 12.19 -8.19
CA ASN A 217 -22.91 11.71 -9.46
C ASN A 217 -24.38 11.26 -9.24
N PRO A 218 -25.36 11.75 -10.01
CA PRO A 218 -26.76 11.30 -9.89
C PRO A 218 -26.92 9.79 -10.09
N ASP A 219 -26.02 9.17 -10.86
CA ASP A 219 -25.96 7.73 -11.09
C ASP A 219 -24.86 7.08 -10.21
N PHE A 220 -24.76 7.50 -8.94
CA PHE A 220 -23.77 6.97 -8.01
C PHE A 220 -23.92 5.45 -7.84
N ASP A 221 -22.77 4.78 -7.92
CA ASP A 221 -22.61 3.37 -7.62
C ASP A 221 -21.43 3.21 -6.64
N GLN A 222 -21.48 2.20 -5.78
CA GLN A 222 -20.46 2.00 -4.75
C GLN A 222 -19.05 1.75 -5.34
N ASP A 223 -18.97 1.23 -6.57
CA ASP A 223 -17.72 0.84 -7.24
C ASP A 223 -17.28 1.89 -8.29
N ILE A 224 -17.93 3.07 -8.32
CA ILE A 224 -17.69 4.13 -9.33
C ILE A 224 -16.26 4.68 -9.34
N HIS A 225 -15.53 4.55 -8.23
CA HIS A 225 -14.13 4.98 -8.10
C HIS A 225 -13.12 3.86 -8.36
N GLY A 226 -13.59 2.63 -8.62
CA GLY A 226 -12.75 1.44 -8.65
C GLY A 226 -12.24 1.04 -7.26
N PHE A 227 -11.30 0.11 -7.24
CA PHE A 227 -10.66 -0.36 -6.02
C PHE A 227 -9.17 -0.68 -6.27
N ASN A 228 -8.43 -0.90 -5.19
CA ASN A 228 -7.02 -1.25 -5.24
C ASN A 228 -6.76 -2.63 -4.62
N PHE A 229 -5.84 -3.38 -5.21
CA PHE A 229 -5.18 -4.49 -4.51
C PHE A 229 -3.93 -3.99 -3.80
N MET A 230 -3.71 -4.45 -2.57
CA MET A 230 -2.48 -4.20 -1.82
C MET A 230 -1.80 -5.52 -1.46
N ALA A 231 -0.82 -5.92 -2.27
CA ALA A 231 -0.01 -7.10 -1.98
C ALA A 231 0.94 -6.83 -0.81
N GLN A 232 0.85 -7.65 0.24
CA GLN A 232 1.67 -7.53 1.45
C GLN A 232 2.93 -8.39 1.35
N VAL A 233 3.93 -7.92 0.58
CA VAL A 233 5.17 -8.69 0.27
C VAL A 233 5.95 -9.11 1.51
N TYR A 234 6.00 -8.25 2.54
CA TYR A 234 6.69 -8.50 3.80
C TYR A 234 5.72 -8.82 4.95
N GLY A 235 4.45 -9.07 4.63
CA GLY A 235 3.37 -9.13 5.61
C GLY A 235 2.97 -7.75 6.16
N SER A 236 1.91 -7.76 6.96
CA SER A 236 1.46 -6.62 7.75
C SER A 236 1.34 -7.08 9.20
N THR A 237 1.95 -6.35 10.11
CA THR A 237 1.98 -6.64 11.55
C THR A 237 1.49 -5.44 12.33
#